data_AF-A0A503Q0K1-F1
#
_entry.id   AF-A0A503Q0K1-F1
#
_cell.length_a   1.000
_cell.length_b   1.000
_cell.length_c   1.000
_cell.angle_alpha   90.00
_cell.angle_beta   90.00
_cell.angle_gamma   90.00
#
_symmetry.space_group_name_H-M   'P 1'
#
loop_
_entity.id
_entity.type
_entity.pdbx_description
1 polymer ?
#
loop_
_entity_poly.entity_id
_entity_poly.type
_entity_poly.pdbx_seq_one_letter_code
_entity_poly.pdbx_strand_id
1 'polypeptide(L)'
;MPTFDRPLDLSRAGARLIAPATRYVVVEGNYLLLGRAPWSGLARLFDLTVFPTAPRAELERRLLKRWTDLSYPDEYAAAKVRGNDMPNVDLVLEHSMPADVA
;
A
#
# COMPACT_ATOMS: atom_id res chain seq x y z
N MET A 1 2.04 9.80 -15.22
CA MET A 1 2.16 9.08 -13.95
C MET A 1 3.15 7.94 -14.10
N PRO A 2 4.06 7.74 -13.14
CA PRO A 2 4.94 6.59 -13.15
C PRO A 2 4.15 5.29 -12.94
N THR A 3 4.70 4.16 -13.35
CA THR A 3 4.18 2.83 -13.00
C THR A 3 5.28 2.01 -12.36
N PHE A 4 4.95 1.23 -11.34
CA PHE A 4 5.88 0.28 -10.74
C PHE A 4 5.88 -1.03 -11.53
N ASP A 5 7.04 -1.38 -12.08
CA ASP A 5 7.28 -2.64 -12.78
C ASP A 5 7.67 -3.70 -11.76
N ARG A 6 6.75 -4.65 -11.49
CA ARG A 6 6.95 -5.69 -10.47
C ARG A 6 8.07 -6.67 -10.83
N PRO A 7 8.14 -7.23 -12.06
CA PRO A 7 9.27 -8.07 -12.46
C PRO A 7 10.65 -7.40 -12.37
N LEU A 8 10.72 -6.10 -12.68
CA LEU A 8 11.99 -5.36 -12.71
C LEU A 8 12.29 -4.60 -11.41
N ASP A 9 11.37 -4.64 -10.44
CA ASP A 9 11.43 -3.93 -9.16
C ASP A 9 11.79 -2.44 -9.27
N LEU A 10 11.23 -1.74 -10.28
CA LEU A 10 11.57 -0.34 -10.56
C LEU A 10 10.37 0.53 -10.92
N SER A 11 10.56 1.84 -10.76
CA SER A 11 9.59 2.86 -11.18
C SER A 11 9.89 3.35 -12.60
N ARG A 12 8.94 3.15 -13.53
CA ARG A 12 9.01 3.69 -14.90
C ARG A 12 8.37 5.07 -14.95
N ALA A 13 9.14 6.14 -15.15
CA ALA A 13 8.64 7.50 -15.27
C ALA A 13 7.78 7.70 -16.53
N GLY A 14 6.78 8.57 -16.47
CA GLY A 14 5.96 8.96 -17.64
C GLY A 14 5.10 7.84 -18.26
N ALA A 15 4.99 6.67 -17.62
CA ALA A 15 4.42 5.47 -18.22
C ALA A 15 2.90 5.49 -18.45
N ARG A 16 2.17 6.43 -17.84
CA ARG A 16 0.71 6.57 -17.98
C ARG A 16 0.28 8.03 -18.09
N LEU A 17 -0.77 8.28 -18.86
CA LEU A 17 -1.44 9.58 -18.96
C LEU A 17 -2.82 9.47 -18.32
N ILE A 18 -3.23 10.54 -17.63
CA ILE A 18 -4.63 10.72 -17.19
C ILE A 18 -5.26 11.64 -18.23
N ALA A 19 -6.22 11.13 -19.00
CA ALA A 19 -6.87 11.90 -20.05
C ALA A 19 -7.75 13.01 -19.45
N PRO A 20 -7.94 14.16 -20.12
CA PRO A 20 -8.81 15.23 -19.64
C PRO A 20 -10.27 14.81 -19.40
N ALA A 21 -10.74 13.78 -20.12
CA ALA A 21 -12.07 13.22 -19.95
C ALA A 21 -12.21 12.29 -18.72
N THR A 22 -11.11 12.02 -17.98
CA THR A 22 -11.12 11.16 -16.80
C THR A 22 -11.87 11.88 -15.67
N ARG A 23 -13.03 11.34 -15.30
CA ARG A 23 -13.88 11.94 -14.25
C ARG A 23 -13.52 11.53 -12.84
N TYR A 24 -12.93 10.34 -12.68
CA TYR A 24 -12.60 9.76 -11.38
C TYR A 24 -11.19 9.18 -11.43
N VAL A 25 -10.41 9.44 -10.38
CA VAL A 25 -9.08 8.88 -10.19
C VAL A 25 -9.08 8.15 -8.86
N VAL A 26 -8.82 6.85 -8.90
CA VAL A 26 -8.59 6.05 -7.68
C VAL A 26 -7.10 6.01 -7.44
N VAL A 27 -6.68 6.54 -6.29
CA VAL A 27 -5.28 6.50 -5.85
C VAL A 27 -5.16 5.44 -4.77
N GLU A 28 -4.26 4.47 -4.98
CA GLU A 28 -4.01 3.37 -4.04
C GLU A 28 -2.61 3.46 -3.46
N GLY A 29 -2.47 3.10 -2.18
CA GLY A 29 -1.18 3.08 -1.49
C GLY A 29 -1.31 2.96 0.02
N ASN A 30 -0.25 2.49 0.66
CA ASN A 30 -0.26 2.18 2.10
C ASN A 30 -0.29 3.43 2.99
N TYR A 31 0.24 4.57 2.50
CA TYR A 31 0.51 5.75 3.34
C TYR A 31 -0.36 6.96 3.02
N LEU A 32 -1.40 6.80 2.20
CA LEU A 32 -2.22 7.94 1.73
C LEU A 32 -2.94 8.68 2.87
N LEU A 33 -3.22 7.99 3.98
CA LEU A 33 -3.83 8.55 5.18
C LEU A 33 -2.90 8.54 6.40
N LEU A 34 -1.60 8.24 6.22
CA LEU A 34 -0.66 8.18 7.34
C LEU A 34 -0.52 9.58 7.98
N GLY A 35 -0.78 9.68 9.28
CA GLY A 35 -0.75 10.92 10.05
C GLY A 35 0.65 11.50 10.30
N ARG A 36 1.67 11.08 9.54
CA ARG A 36 3.07 11.52 9.68
C ARG A 36 3.50 12.29 8.44
N ALA A 37 4.31 13.34 8.62
CA ALA A 37 4.89 14.07 7.49
C ALA A 37 5.83 13.15 6.65
N PRO A 38 5.90 13.33 5.32
CA PRO A 38 5.15 14.30 4.52
C PRO A 38 3.72 13.86 4.16
N TRP A 39 3.35 12.61 4.48
CA TRP A 39 2.10 11.97 4.06
C TRP A 39 0.84 12.59 4.66
N SER A 40 0.93 13.16 5.85
CA SER A 40 -0.20 13.81 6.53
C SER A 40 -0.83 14.94 5.72
N GLY A 41 -0.12 15.51 4.74
CA GLY A 41 -0.64 16.54 3.84
C GLY A 41 -1.47 16.01 2.66
N LEU A 42 -1.55 14.68 2.45
CA LEU A 42 -2.22 14.08 1.30
C LEU A 42 -3.74 13.93 1.49
N ALA A 43 -4.21 13.65 2.70
CA ALA A 43 -5.64 13.35 2.93
C ALA A 43 -6.57 14.45 2.40
N ARG A 44 -6.19 15.71 2.54
CA ARG A 44 -6.93 16.89 2.03
C ARG A 44 -6.99 17.02 0.50
N LEU A 45 -6.23 16.20 -0.24
CA LEU A 45 -6.19 16.21 -1.69
C LEU A 45 -7.20 15.23 -2.31
N PHE A 46 -7.85 14.40 -1.49
CA PHE A 46 -8.81 13.40 -1.94
C PHE A 46 -10.24 13.86 -1.59
N ASP A 47 -11.16 13.70 -2.55
CA ASP A 47 -12.59 13.98 -2.33
C ASP A 47 -13.28 12.91 -1.48
N LEU A 48 -12.74 11.69 -1.48
CA LEU A 48 -13.22 10.54 -0.72
C LEU A 48 -12.05 9.63 -0.36
N THR A 49 -12.02 9.17 0.88
CA THR A 49 -10.99 8.28 1.41
C THR A 49 -11.58 6.97 1.91
N VAL A 50 -10.91 5.86 1.61
CA VAL A 50 -11.34 4.51 1.99
C VAL A 50 -10.18 3.78 2.64
N PHE A 51 -10.42 3.18 3.81
CA PHE A 51 -9.42 2.39 4.52
C PHE A 51 -9.90 0.95 4.68
N PRO A 52 -9.56 0.03 3.77
CA PRO A 52 -9.97 -1.36 3.90
C PRO A 52 -9.29 -2.01 5.10
N THR A 53 -10.08 -2.56 6.01
CA THR A 53 -9.58 -3.24 7.21
C THR A 53 -9.63 -4.77 7.09
N ALA A 54 -8.66 -5.42 7.74
CA ALA A 54 -8.68 -6.86 7.97
C ALA A 54 -7.95 -7.14 9.29
N PRO A 55 -8.26 -8.25 10.00
CA PRO A 55 -7.52 -8.63 11.19
C PRO A 55 -6.02 -8.75 10.89
N ARG A 56 -5.17 -8.25 11.80
CA ARG A 56 -3.70 -8.30 11.66
C ARG A 56 -3.17 -9.70 11.30
N ALA A 57 -3.72 -10.74 11.93
CA ALA A 57 -3.36 -12.13 11.66
C ALA A 57 -3.72 -12.57 10.23
N GLU A 58 -4.82 -12.06 9.67
CA GLU A 58 -5.21 -12.34 8.29
C GLU A 58 -4.30 -11.60 7.29
N LEU A 59 -3.87 -10.38 7.63
CA LEU A 59 -2.86 -9.65 6.85
C LEU A 59 -1.54 -10.43 6.81
N GLU A 60 -1.05 -10.87 7.97
CA GLU A 60 0.18 -11.67 8.07
C GLU A 60 0.09 -12.97 7.25
N ARG A 61 -1.02 -13.70 7.36
CA ARG A 61 -1.28 -14.91 6.59
C ARG A 61 -1.27 -14.66 5.08
N ARG A 62 -1.91 -13.57 4.61
CA ARG A 62 -1.93 -13.18 3.19
C ARG A 62 -0.56 -12.76 2.68
N LEU A 63 0.21 -12.05 3.50
CA LEU A 63 1.57 -11.61 3.17
C LEU A 63 2.52 -12.81 3.05
N LEU A 64 2.47 -13.76 3.99
CA LEU A 64 3.22 -15.02 3.89
C LEU A 64 2.85 -15.76 2.60
N LYS A 65 1.54 -15.94 2.34
CA LYS A 65 1.07 -16.58 1.10
C LYS A 65 1.60 -15.89 -0.16
N ARG A 66 1.61 -14.56 -0.20
CA ARG A 66 2.13 -13.79 -1.33
C ARG A 66 3.60 -14.11 -1.62
N TRP A 67 4.43 -14.22 -0.58
CA TRP A 67 5.85 -14.56 -0.75
C TRP A 67 6.06 -16.02 -1.15
N THR A 68 5.30 -16.95 -0.58
CA THR A 68 5.39 -18.38 -0.96
C THR A 68 4.93 -18.61 -2.41
N ASP A 69 3.90 -17.89 -2.88
CA ASP A 69 3.42 -17.98 -4.25
C ASP A 69 4.46 -17.49 -5.28
N LEU A 70 5.43 -16.67 -4.85
CA LEU A 70 6.58 -16.24 -5.66
C LEU A 70 7.73 -17.25 -5.66
N SER A 71 7.52 -18.46 -5.11
CA SER A 71 8.51 -19.55 -5.06
C SER A 71 9.79 -19.23 -4.28
N TYR A 72 9.72 -18.28 -3.33
CA TYR A 72 10.82 -18.05 -2.38
C TYR A 72 10.81 -19.10 -1.26
N PRO A 73 11.97 -19.40 -0.64
CA PRO A 73 12.04 -20.28 0.53
C PRO A 73 11.22 -19.74 1.71
N ASP A 74 10.63 -20.63 2.50
CA ASP A 74 9.76 -20.27 3.64
C ASP A 74 10.47 -19.36 4.66
N GLU A 75 11.76 -19.63 4.95
CA GLU A 75 12.54 -18.79 5.86
C GLU A 75 12.72 -17.37 5.33
N TYR A 76 12.94 -17.23 4.01
CA TYR A 76 13.05 -15.94 3.35
C TYR A 76 11.70 -15.19 3.39
N ALA A 77 10.60 -15.88 3.07
CA ALA A 77 9.25 -15.32 3.16
C ALA A 77 8.96 -14.80 4.59
N ALA A 78 9.23 -15.63 5.60
CA ALA A 78 9.04 -15.26 7.00
C ALA A 78 9.91 -14.08 7.44
N ALA A 79 11.15 -13.97 6.93
CA ALA A 79 12.02 -12.83 7.21
C ALA A 79 11.50 -11.53 6.56
N LYS A 80 11.01 -11.59 5.32
CA LYS A 80 10.44 -10.41 4.64
C LYS A 80 9.16 -9.92 5.31
N VAL A 81 8.28 -10.84 5.69
CA VAL A 81 7.03 -10.51 6.38
C VAL A 81 7.32 -9.87 7.74
N ARG A 82 8.18 -10.48 8.57
CA ARG A 82 8.50 -9.97 9.91
C ARG A 82 9.33 -8.68 9.88
N GLY A 83 10.28 -8.58 8.96
CA GLY A 83 11.24 -7.47 8.93
C GLY A 83 10.78 -6.24 8.15
N ASN A 84 9.81 -6.38 7.24
CA ASN A 84 9.39 -5.29 6.37
C ASN A 84 7.86 -5.14 6.31
N ASP A 85 7.12 -6.19 5.92
CA ASP A 85 5.69 -6.02 5.66
C ASP A 85 4.90 -5.74 6.96
N MET A 86 5.11 -6.53 8.03
CA MET A 86 4.37 -6.37 9.29
C MET A 86 4.68 -5.06 10.03
N PRO A 87 5.94 -4.59 10.11
CA PRO A 87 6.22 -3.26 10.64
C PRO A 87 5.48 -2.14 9.89
N ASN A 88 5.32 -2.26 8.57
CA ASN A 88 4.55 -1.30 7.79
C ASN A 88 3.04 -1.44 8.03
N VAL A 89 2.53 -2.66 8.20
CA VAL A 89 1.13 -2.89 8.61
C VAL A 89 0.86 -2.22 9.95
N ASP A 90 1.71 -2.49 10.95
CA ASP A 90 1.57 -1.95 12.30
C ASP A 90 1.64 -0.41 12.27
N LEU A 91 2.61 0.16 11.55
CA LEU A 91 2.71 1.61 11.32
C LEU A 91 1.42 2.22 10.75
N VAL A 92 0.83 1.58 9.74
CA VAL A 92 -0.37 2.08 9.07
C VAL A 92 -1.61 1.91 9.95
N LEU A 93 -1.75 0.81 10.67
CA LEU A 93 -2.88 0.59 11.57
C LEU A 93 -2.86 1.53 12.77
N GLU A 94 -1.68 1.82 13.33
CA GLU A 94 -1.53 2.63 14.53
C GLU A 94 -1.54 4.14 14.28
N HIS A 95 -1.14 4.58 13.08
CA HIS A 95 -0.87 5.99 12.81
C HIS A 95 -1.61 6.58 11.61
N SER A 96 -2.52 5.84 10.98
CA SER A 96 -3.40 6.43 9.97
C SER A 96 -4.48 7.31 10.58
N MET A 97 -4.80 8.39 9.87
CA MET A 97 -5.95 9.23 10.16
C MET A 97 -7.25 8.49 9.78
N PRO A 98 -8.41 8.86 10.35
CA PRO A 98 -9.70 8.30 9.96
C PRO A 98 -9.96 8.49 8.46
N ALA A 99 -10.54 7.47 7.84
CA ALA A 99 -11.09 7.56 6.48
C ALA A 99 -12.59 7.89 6.53
N ASP A 100 -13.12 8.35 5.41
CA ASP A 100 -14.56 8.57 5.24
C ASP A 100 -15.33 7.24 5.26
N VAL A 101 -14.71 6.16 4.78
CA VAL A 101 -15.25 4.79 4.74
C VAL A 101 -14.22 3.79 5.27
N ALA A 102 -14.64 2.89 6.16
CA ALA A 102 -13.81 1.87 6.83
C ALA A 102 -14.26 0.43 6.52
#